data_AF-A0A971WRV8-F1
#
_entry.id   AF-A0A971WRV8-F1
#
_cell.length_a   1.000
_cell.length_b   1.000
_cell.length_c   1.000
_cell.angle_alpha   90.00
_cell.angle_beta   90.00
_cell.angle_gamma   90.00
#
_symmetry.space_group_name_H-M   'P 1'
#
loop_
_entity.id
_entity.type
_entity.pdbx_description
1 polymer ?
#
loop_
_entity_poly.entity_id
_entity_poly.type
_entity_poly.pdbx_seq_one_letter_code
_entity_poly.pdbx_strand_id
1 'polypeptide(L)' 'MEQWIQYIANLGFPIVVSLYLLTRVETKLTALTDSIKELAQALTPYK' A
#
# COMPACT_ATOMS: atom_id res chain seq x y z
N MET A 1 -21.02 -27.01 -6.11
CA MET A 1 -20.01 -26.65 -5.08
C MET A 1 -18.59 -26.67 -5.64
N GLU A 2 -18.19 -27.66 -6.44
CA GLU A 2 -16.83 -27.76 -7.00
C GLU A 2 -16.40 -26.55 -7.87
N GLN A 3 -17.28 -26.04 -8.74
CA GLN A 3 -16.98 -24.86 -9.56
C GLN A 3 -16.73 -23.59 -8.72
N TRP A 4 -17.50 -23.39 -7.65
CA TRP A 4 -17.29 -22.27 -6.72
C TRP A 4 -15.94 -22.35 -6.02
N ILE A 5 -15.50 -23.57 -5.64
CA ILE A 5 -14.17 -23.80 -5.05
C ILE A 5 -13.06 -23.49 -6.06
N GLN A 6 -13.22 -23.88 -7.34
CA GLN A 6 -12.25 -23.54 -8.39
C GLN A 6 -12.14 -22.03 -8.62
N TYR A 7 -13.25 -21.29 -8.61
CA TYR A 7 -13.20 -19.84 -8.75
C TYR A 7 -12.50 -19.16 -7.57
N ILE A 8 -12.77 -19.62 -6.34
CA ILE A 8 -12.07 -19.13 -5.14
C ILE A 8 -10.58 -19.47 -5.21
N ALA A 9 -10.19 -20.65 -5.71
CA ALA A 9 -8.79 -21.02 -5.88
C ALA A 9 -8.07 -20.13 -6.91
N ASN A 10 -8.72 -19.85 -8.04
CA ASN A 10 -8.14 -19.07 -9.13
C ASN A 10 -8.09 -17.56 -8.83
N LEU A 11 -9.07 -17.03 -8.10
CA LEU A 11 -9.17 -15.60 -7.79
C LEU A 11 -8.63 -15.25 -6.40
N GLY A 12 -8.61 -16.20 -5.47
CA GLY A 12 -8.16 -15.99 -4.09
C GLY A 12 -6.71 -15.56 -4.01
N PHE A 13 -5.82 -16.18 -4.79
CA PHE A 13 -4.41 -15.79 -4.84
C PHE A 13 -4.21 -14.36 -5.37
N PRO A 14 -4.73 -13.98 -6.56
CA PRO A 14 -4.67 -12.60 -7.05
C PRO A 14 -5.28 -11.57 -6.09
N ILE A 15 -6.38 -11.91 -5.40
CA ILE A 15 -7.03 -11.01 -4.42
C ILE A 15 -6.09 -10.74 -3.24
N VAL A 16 -5.54 -11.78 -2.62
CA VAL A 16 -4.62 -11.64 -1.48
C VAL A 16 -3.38 -10.84 -1.88
N VAL A 17 -2.80 -11.12 -3.06
CA VAL A 17 -1.67 -10.35 -3.58
C VAL A 17 -2.05 -8.88 -3.78
N SER A 18 -3.21 -8.60 -4.36
CA SER A 18 -3.69 -7.23 -4.58
C SER A 18 -3.88 -6.48 -3.26
N LEU A 19 -4.49 -7.12 -2.24
CA LEU A 19 -4.65 -6.54 -0.90
C LEU A 19 -3.30 -6.27 -0.23
N TYR A 20 -2.37 -7.22 -0.32
CA TYR A 20 -1.01 -7.02 0.19
C TYR A 20 -0.30 -5.86 -0.52
N LEU A 21 -0.42 -5.78 -1.84
CA LEU A 21 0.20 -4.70 -2.61
C LEU A 21 -0.43 -3.33 -2.28
N LEU A 22 -1.75 -3.26 -2.12
CA LEU A 22 -2.46 -2.03 -1.74
C LEU A 22 -1.98 -1.51 -0.38
N THR A 23 -2.00 -2.36 0.66
CA THR A 23 -1.52 -2.00 2.00
C THR A 23 -0.04 -1.62 2.01
N ARG A 24 0.79 -2.30 1.21
CA ARG A 24 2.21 -1.95 1.03
C ARG A 24 2.40 -0.60 0.36
N VAL A 25 1.61 -0.28 -0.68
CA VAL A 25 1.68 1.01 -1.38
C VAL A 25 1.23 2.14 -0.46
N GLU A 26 0.15 1.95 0.28
CA GLU A 26 -0.34 2.91 1.29
C GLU A 26 0.78 3.27 2.28
N THR A 27 1.45 2.27 2.85
CA THR A 27 2.58 2.47 3.77
C THR A 27 3.70 3.31 3.14
N LYS A 28 4.04 3.04 1.87
CA LYS A 28 5.07 3.80 1.15
C LYS A 28 4.64 5.24 0.86
N LEU A 29 3.37 5.46 0.54
CA LEU A 29 2.83 6.79 0.31
C LEU A 29 2.87 7.63 1.58
N THR A 30 2.47 7.07 2.72
CA THR A 30 2.60 7.73 4.04
C THR A 30 4.05 8.12 4.32
N ALA A 31 4.99 7.18 4.16
CA ALA A 31 6.42 7.47 4.39
C ALA A 31 6.96 8.56 3.45
N LEU A 32 6.48 8.62 2.20
CA LEU A 32 6.84 9.69 1.27
C LEU A 32 6.27 11.04 1.72
N THR A 33 5.01 11.09 2.17
CA THR A 33 4.40 12.30 2.72
C THR A 33 5.19 12.81 3.94
N ASP A 34 5.59 11.92 4.84
CA ASP A 34 6.39 12.28 6.01
C ASP A 34 7.77 12.82 5.59
N SER A 35 8.44 12.16 4.64
CA SER A 35 9.73 12.62 4.09
C SER A 35 9.63 14.03 3.48
N ILE A 36 8.55 14.33 2.77
CA ILE A 36 8.30 15.67 2.20
C ILE A 36 8.10 16.70 3.32
N LYS A 37 7.35 16.35 4.37
CA LYS A 37 7.11 17.24 5.51
C LYS A 37 8.39 17.54 6.28
N GLU A 38 9.22 16.51 6.53
CA GLU A 38 10.53 16.67 7.18
C GLU A 38 11.45 17.56 6.33
N LEU A 39 11.49 17.36 5.02
CA LEU A 39 12.24 18.21 4.12
C LEU A 39 11.77 19.66 4.17
N ALA A 40 10.45 19.89 4.14
CA ALA A 40 9.89 21.23 4.23
C ALA A 40 10.25 21.91 5.56
N GLN A 41 10.24 21.17 6.67
CA GLN A 41 10.67 21.69 7.97
C GLN A 41 12.16 22.03 7.99
N ALA A 42 13.01 21.17 7.42
CA ALA A 42 14.45 21.41 7.34
C ALA A 42 14.81 22.63 6.47
N LEU A 43 13.99 22.94 5.46
CA LEU A 43 14.16 24.11 4.60
C LEU A 43 13.54 25.40 5.17
N THR A 44 12.66 25.30 6.19
CA THR A 44 12.07 26.49 6.81
C THR A 44 13.16 27.17 7.64
N PRO A 45 13.55 28.42 7.34
CA PRO A 45 14.59 29.10 8.09
C PRO A 45 14.16 29.20 9.56
N TYR A 46 15.06 28.80 10.47
CA TYR A 46 14.89 29.09 11.89
C TYR A 46 14.68 30.60 12.03
N LYS A 47 13.56 30.99 12.62
CA LYS A 47 13.30 32.40 12.92
C LYS A 47 14.34 32.93 13.89
#